data_AF-A0A7C3PE07-F1
#
_entry.id   AF-A0A7C3PE07-F1
#
_cell.length_a   1.000
_cell.length_b   1.000
_cell.length_c   1.000
_cell.angle_alpha   90.00
_cell.angle_beta   90.00
_cell.angle_gamma   90.00
#
_symmetry.space_group_name_H-M   'P 1'
#
loop_
_entity.id
_entity.type
_entity.pdbx_description
1 polymer ?
#
loop_
_entity_poly.entity_id
_entity_poly.type
_entity_poly.pdbx_seq_one_letter_code
_entity_poly.pdbx_strand_id
1 'polypeptide(L)'
;MAPERKPILLDFEKPLAELDARIAQIQELAEENEVDVSEEIRQLELRAVQLRQEIFSSLSPLQRLQVARHPRRPSTLDYIQAISDEWMELHGDRCGSDDSAVVGGVARIGGMPVVMLGHQKGRDTKDNIARNFGMASPGGYRKAIRLMEHANRFGMPICTFIDTPGANPNAESERLGQGEAIAYNLREMFQFEVPIICTVIGEAGSGGALGISVGDRLLMFEHSVYYVASPEACAAILWRDAGKAPQAAEALKITANDLKQLNLIDEILPEPIGGAHADPLAAAETLKSALLRHLTDLNNLTTQQRRELRYQKFRAMGVFAEAIAE
;
A
#
# COMPACT_ATOMS: atom_id res chain seq x y z
N MET A 1 19.43 2.98 -24.08
CA MET A 1 18.10 3.52 -23.75
C MET A 1 17.16 2.33 -23.66
N ALA A 2 16.59 2.07 -22.48
CA ALA A 2 15.49 1.11 -22.40
C ALA A 2 14.34 1.67 -23.26
N PRO A 3 13.66 0.85 -24.09
CA PRO A 3 12.55 1.34 -24.88
C PRO A 3 11.51 1.97 -23.93
N GLU A 4 11.09 3.21 -24.21
CA GLU A 4 9.98 3.84 -23.52
C GLU A 4 8.76 2.92 -23.63
N ARG A 5 8.46 2.21 -22.55
CA ARG A 5 7.33 1.29 -22.51
C ARG A 5 6.07 2.14 -22.49
N LYS A 6 5.17 1.89 -23.46
CA LYS A 6 3.87 2.58 -23.61
C LYS A 6 3.20 2.81 -22.25
N PRO A 7 2.66 4.02 -22.00
CA PRO A 7 1.91 4.31 -20.77
C PRO A 7 0.74 3.33 -20.64
N ILE A 8 0.58 2.75 -19.46
CA ILE A 8 -0.61 1.97 -19.12
C ILE A 8 -1.64 3.00 -18.69
N LEU A 9 -2.73 3.12 -19.45
CA LEU A 9 -3.70 4.19 -19.28
C LEU A 9 -4.95 3.65 -18.59
N LEU A 10 -5.37 4.28 -17.50
CA LEU A 10 -6.65 3.99 -16.86
C LEU A 10 -7.78 4.68 -17.65
N ASP A 11 -8.99 4.10 -17.62
CA ASP A 11 -10.10 4.59 -18.45
C ASP A 11 -10.45 6.07 -18.19
N PHE A 12 -10.34 6.52 -16.94
CA PHE A 12 -10.62 7.90 -16.55
C PHE A 12 -9.49 8.88 -16.92
N GLU A 13 -8.33 8.38 -17.32
CA GLU A 13 -7.19 9.19 -17.78
C GLU A 13 -7.21 9.43 -19.30
N LYS A 14 -8.15 8.82 -20.05
CA LYS A 14 -8.30 9.03 -21.51
C LYS A 14 -8.32 10.50 -21.92
N PRO A 15 -9.08 11.41 -21.26
CA PRO A 15 -9.07 12.82 -21.64
C PRO A 15 -7.70 13.48 -21.50
N LEU A 16 -6.92 13.05 -20.50
CA LEU A 16 -5.57 13.55 -20.27
C LEU A 16 -4.60 12.99 -21.33
N ALA A 17 -4.67 11.70 -21.64
CA ALA A 17 -3.82 11.11 -22.67
C ALA A 17 -4.09 11.66 -24.07
N GLU A 18 -5.34 11.97 -24.39
CA GLU A 18 -5.70 12.65 -25.65
C GLU A 18 -5.12 14.07 -25.71
N LEU A 19 -5.10 14.78 -24.58
CA LEU A 19 -4.49 16.11 -24.49
C LEU A 19 -2.97 16.05 -24.62
N ASP A 20 -2.31 15.12 -23.91
CA ASP A 20 -0.86 14.90 -23.98
C ASP A 20 -0.44 14.50 -25.41
N ALA A 21 -1.22 13.64 -26.09
CA ALA A 21 -0.99 13.27 -27.48
C ALA A 21 -1.12 14.45 -28.46
N ARG A 22 -2.08 15.35 -28.22
CA ARG A 22 -2.22 16.59 -29.02
C ARG A 22 -1.05 17.53 -28.80
N ILE A 23 -0.56 17.66 -27.56
CA ILE A 23 0.63 18.47 -27.25
C ILE A 23 1.84 17.92 -28.01
N ALA A 24 2.08 16.61 -27.94
CA ALA A 24 3.18 15.96 -28.66
C ALA A 24 3.09 16.15 -30.18
N GLN A 25 1.89 16.01 -30.76
CA GLN A 25 1.67 16.22 -32.19
C GLN A 25 1.93 17.68 -32.61
N ILE A 26 1.53 18.66 -31.79
CA ILE A 26 1.80 20.08 -32.06
C ILE A 26 3.30 20.37 -31.96
N GLN A 27 4.00 19.77 -31.00
CA GLN A 27 5.45 19.86 -30.85
C GLN A 27 6.17 19.32 -32.09
N GLU A 28 5.84 18.10 -32.54
CA GLU A 28 6.42 17.51 -33.76
C GLU A 28 6.16 18.37 -35.00
N LEU A 29 4.93 18.83 -35.21
CA LEU A 29 4.59 19.68 -36.37
C LEU A 29 5.29 21.04 -36.34
N ALA A 30 5.49 21.62 -35.16
CA ALA A 30 6.19 22.89 -35.01
C ALA A 30 7.69 22.77 -35.30
N GLU A 31 8.31 21.67 -34.87
CA GLU A 31 9.70 21.34 -35.20
C GLU A 31 9.86 21.10 -36.71
N GLU A 32 8.94 20.37 -37.35
CA GLU A 32 8.98 20.10 -38.80
C GLU A 32 8.79 21.35 -39.66
N ASN A 33 7.94 22.28 -39.23
CA ASN A 33 7.59 23.47 -40.00
C ASN A 33 8.34 24.74 -39.57
N GLU A 34 9.27 24.64 -38.61
CA GLU A 34 10.02 25.76 -38.03
C GLU A 34 9.11 26.92 -37.53
N VAL A 35 7.96 26.59 -36.93
CA VAL A 35 6.98 27.55 -36.42
C VAL A 35 7.07 27.65 -34.89
N ASP A 36 7.07 28.86 -34.35
CA ASP A 36 7.01 29.07 -32.89
C ASP A 36 5.58 28.92 -32.37
N VAL A 37 5.32 27.82 -31.68
CA VAL A 37 4.06 27.52 -30.97
C VAL A 37 4.28 27.41 -29.45
N SER A 38 5.39 27.95 -28.94
CA SER A 38 5.81 27.76 -27.54
C SER A 38 4.74 28.22 -26.54
N GLU A 39 4.04 29.32 -26.83
CA GLU A 39 2.97 29.82 -25.96
C GLU A 39 1.74 28.92 -25.98
N GLU A 40 1.36 28.38 -27.14
CA GLU A 40 0.22 27.47 -27.27
C GLU A 40 0.47 26.15 -26.54
N ILE A 41 1.69 25.59 -26.69
CA ILE A 41 2.15 24.42 -25.92
C ILE A 41 2.05 24.71 -24.43
N ARG A 42 2.58 25.85 -23.96
CA ARG A 42 2.55 26.23 -22.54
C ARG A 42 1.14 26.30 -21.99
N GLN A 43 0.19 26.85 -22.74
CA GLN A 43 -1.22 26.90 -22.34
C GLN A 43 -1.84 25.49 -22.27
N LEU A 44 -1.53 24.61 -23.22
CA LEU A 44 -2.01 23.23 -23.21
C LEU A 44 -1.41 22.41 -22.07
N GLU A 45 -0.11 22.59 -21.77
CA GLU A 45 0.55 21.95 -20.63
C GLU A 45 -0.07 22.39 -19.29
N LEU A 46 -0.32 23.69 -19.11
CA LEU A 46 -1.03 24.21 -17.94
C LEU A 46 -2.43 23.60 -17.83
N ARG A 47 -3.13 23.46 -18.96
CA ARG A 47 -4.45 22.82 -18.99
C ARG A 47 -4.39 21.34 -18.64
N ALA A 48 -3.36 20.63 -19.08
CA ALA A 48 -3.14 19.22 -18.75
C ALA A 48 -2.87 19.03 -17.26
N VAL A 49 -2.07 19.89 -16.64
CA VAL A 49 -1.83 19.87 -15.18
C VAL A 49 -3.13 20.10 -14.41
N GLN A 50 -3.93 21.10 -14.80
CA GLN A 50 -5.24 21.37 -14.17
C GLN A 50 -6.19 20.18 -14.32
N LEU A 51 -6.32 19.64 -15.53
CA LEU A 51 -7.20 18.50 -15.79
C LEU A 51 -6.76 17.26 -14.99
N ARG A 52 -5.46 17.02 -14.88
CA ARG A 52 -4.91 15.93 -14.06
C ARG A 52 -5.27 16.12 -12.58
N GLN A 53 -5.13 17.34 -12.05
CA GLN A 53 -5.54 17.65 -10.67
C GLN A 53 -7.05 17.44 -10.46
N GLU A 54 -7.89 17.94 -11.38
CA GLU A 54 -9.34 17.76 -11.34
C GLU A 54 -9.70 16.28 -11.28
N ILE A 55 -9.20 15.47 -12.22
CA ILE A 55 -9.45 14.01 -12.30
C ILE A 55 -9.05 13.31 -10.99
N PHE A 56 -7.81 13.52 -10.52
CA PHE A 56 -7.29 12.80 -9.36
C PHE A 56 -7.91 13.26 -8.03
N SER A 57 -8.38 14.51 -7.95
CA SER A 57 -9.08 15.02 -6.77
C SER A 57 -10.48 14.44 -6.61
N SER A 58 -11.14 14.08 -7.72
CA SER A 58 -12.54 13.60 -7.74
C SER A 58 -12.69 12.11 -7.99
N LEU A 59 -11.64 11.30 -7.76
CA LEU A 59 -11.71 9.85 -8.00
C LEU A 59 -12.74 9.16 -7.10
N SER A 60 -13.60 8.35 -7.72
CA SER A 60 -14.50 7.44 -7.02
C SER A 60 -13.74 6.35 -6.26
N PRO A 61 -14.35 5.67 -5.28
CA PRO A 61 -13.70 4.57 -4.56
C PRO A 61 -13.18 3.45 -5.49
N LEU A 62 -13.92 3.12 -6.54
CA LEU A 62 -13.48 2.12 -7.52
C LEU A 62 -12.31 2.62 -8.38
N GLN A 63 -12.31 3.90 -8.77
CA GLN A 63 -11.17 4.49 -9.49
C GLN A 63 -9.92 4.54 -8.61
N ARG A 64 -10.05 4.84 -7.31
CA ARG A 64 -8.95 4.73 -6.35
C ARG A 64 -8.42 3.29 -6.25
N LEU A 65 -9.31 2.28 -6.23
CA LEU A 65 -8.89 0.87 -6.31
C LEU A 65 -8.11 0.58 -7.60
N GLN A 66 -8.50 1.16 -8.74
CA GLN A 66 -7.75 1.02 -10.00
C GLN A 66 -6.35 1.66 -9.90
N VAL A 67 -6.22 2.83 -9.26
CA VAL A 67 -4.92 3.46 -8.99
C VAL A 67 -4.08 2.63 -8.01
N ALA A 68 -4.68 2.06 -6.96
CA ALA A 68 -4.03 1.16 -6.01
C ALA A 68 -3.51 -0.13 -6.68
N ARG A 69 -4.22 -0.61 -7.70
CA ARG A 69 -3.85 -1.78 -8.52
C ARG A 69 -3.01 -1.42 -9.75
N HIS A 70 -2.60 -0.16 -9.90
CA HIS A 70 -1.89 0.27 -11.09
C HIS A 70 -0.59 -0.54 -11.25
N PRO A 71 -0.30 -1.14 -12.42
CA PRO A 71 0.84 -2.05 -12.59
C PRO A 71 2.21 -1.40 -12.36
N ARG A 72 2.30 -0.06 -12.42
CA ARG A 72 3.52 0.71 -12.13
C ARG A 72 3.52 1.34 -10.74
N ARG A 73 2.53 1.05 -9.90
CA ARG A 73 2.52 1.53 -8.52
C ARG A 73 3.77 1.01 -7.81
N PRO A 74 4.56 1.86 -7.12
CA PRO A 74 5.78 1.41 -6.47
C PRO A 74 5.49 0.31 -5.45
N SER A 75 6.25 -0.77 -5.54
CA SER A 75 6.18 -1.93 -4.67
C SER A 75 7.04 -1.75 -3.41
N THR A 76 6.96 -2.69 -2.46
CA THR A 76 7.74 -2.65 -1.22
C THR A 76 9.24 -2.43 -1.47
N LEU A 77 9.86 -3.20 -2.38
CA LEU A 77 11.29 -3.03 -2.68
C LEU A 77 11.61 -1.67 -3.32
N ASP A 78 10.68 -1.05 -4.06
CA ASP A 78 10.90 0.28 -4.63
C ASP A 78 11.05 1.32 -3.53
N TYR A 79 10.16 1.29 -2.55
CA TYR A 79 10.23 2.19 -1.39
C TYR A 79 11.46 1.91 -0.54
N ILE A 80 11.75 0.65 -0.22
CA ILE A 80 12.93 0.29 0.60
C ILE A 80 14.21 0.82 -0.06
N GLN A 81 14.39 0.57 -1.37
CA GLN A 81 15.57 1.03 -2.10
C GLN A 81 15.68 2.56 -2.16
N ALA A 82 14.56 3.26 -2.27
CA ALA A 82 14.55 4.72 -2.35
C ALA A 82 14.81 5.39 -0.99
N ILE A 83 14.27 4.85 0.11
CA ILE A 83 14.29 5.51 1.42
C ILE A 83 15.45 5.10 2.33
N SER A 84 15.99 3.90 2.14
CA SER A 84 17.03 3.33 3.01
C SER A 84 18.45 3.72 2.59
N ASP A 85 19.30 3.93 3.61
CA ASP A 85 20.72 4.20 3.44
C ASP A 85 21.51 2.88 3.24
N GLU A 86 21.05 1.81 3.90
CA GLU A 86 21.61 0.46 3.86
C GLU A 86 20.44 -0.54 3.83
N TRP A 87 20.57 -1.62 3.07
CA TRP A 87 19.56 -2.69 2.99
C TRP A 87 20.20 -4.07 2.92
N MET A 88 19.71 -4.99 3.75
CA MET A 88 20.04 -6.41 3.71
C MET A 88 18.78 -7.24 3.82
N GLU A 89 18.35 -7.84 2.71
CA GLU A 89 17.21 -8.75 2.67
C GLU A 89 17.53 -10.06 3.43
N LEU A 90 16.53 -10.56 4.17
CA LEU A 90 16.63 -11.78 4.97
C LEU A 90 15.54 -12.76 4.55
N HIS A 91 15.97 -13.99 4.24
CA HIS A 91 15.12 -15.02 3.65
C HIS A 91 14.65 -16.09 4.63
N GLY A 92 13.54 -16.75 4.29
CA GLY A 92 13.07 -17.99 4.89
C GLY A 92 12.28 -17.83 6.19
N ASP A 93 11.44 -18.81 6.49
CA ASP A 93 10.64 -18.93 7.71
C ASP A 93 11.26 -19.85 8.77
N ARG A 94 12.32 -20.59 8.41
CA ARG A 94 12.96 -21.68 9.20
C ARG A 94 12.09 -22.94 9.37
N CYS A 95 10.99 -23.03 8.64
CA CYS A 95 10.10 -24.19 8.56
C CYS A 95 10.05 -24.81 7.15
N GLY A 96 10.83 -24.29 6.20
CA GLY A 96 11.02 -24.86 4.87
C GLY A 96 10.47 -24.01 3.73
N SER A 97 10.04 -22.77 3.99
CA SER A 97 9.54 -21.84 2.97
C SER A 97 10.30 -20.52 3.00
N ASP A 98 10.63 -19.98 1.82
CA ASP A 98 10.95 -18.56 1.63
C ASP A 98 9.91 -18.00 0.65
N ASP A 99 8.82 -17.48 1.19
CA ASP A 99 7.73 -16.97 0.37
C ASP A 99 8.14 -15.67 -0.31
N SER A 100 8.14 -15.70 -1.65
CA SER A 100 8.51 -14.58 -2.50
C SER A 100 7.48 -13.45 -2.47
N ALA A 101 6.23 -13.70 -2.07
CA ALA A 101 5.20 -12.68 -1.90
C ALA A 101 5.45 -11.76 -0.69
N VAL A 102 6.37 -12.12 0.20
CA VAL A 102 6.78 -11.31 1.37
C VAL A 102 8.28 -11.10 1.36
N VAL A 103 8.71 -9.85 1.25
CA VAL A 103 10.11 -9.44 1.37
C VAL A 103 10.34 -8.82 2.73
N GLY A 104 11.56 -8.89 3.25
CA GLY A 104 11.89 -8.25 4.50
C GLY A 104 13.34 -8.42 4.91
N GLY A 105 13.82 -7.53 5.77
CA GLY A 105 15.24 -7.43 6.08
C GLY A 105 15.57 -6.31 7.04
N VAL A 106 16.86 -6.15 7.30
CA VAL A 106 17.39 -5.06 8.12
C VAL A 106 17.75 -3.91 7.18
N ALA A 107 17.33 -2.71 7.55
CA ALA A 107 17.62 -1.49 6.83
C ALA A 107 18.14 -0.41 7.77
N ARG A 108 18.66 0.67 7.19
CA ARG A 108 18.92 1.92 7.89
C ARG A 108 18.12 3.05 7.25
N ILE A 109 17.41 3.85 8.03
CA ILE A 109 16.67 5.02 7.55
C ILE A 109 17.02 6.23 8.42
N GLY A 110 17.63 7.26 7.82
CA GLY A 110 18.05 8.45 8.57
C GLY A 110 19.05 8.12 9.67
N GLY A 111 19.93 7.15 9.43
CA GLY A 111 20.90 6.66 10.42
C GLY A 111 20.38 5.61 11.41
N MET A 112 19.06 5.43 11.55
CA MET A 112 18.43 4.52 12.50
C MET A 112 18.29 3.09 11.94
N PRO A 113 18.76 2.04 12.64
CA PRO A 113 18.55 0.66 12.22
C PRO A 113 17.08 0.26 12.44
N VAL A 114 16.47 -0.33 11.42
CA VAL A 114 15.06 -0.76 11.42
C VAL A 114 14.92 -2.11 10.72
N VAL A 115 13.85 -2.84 11.02
CA VAL A 115 13.41 -3.97 10.19
C VAL A 115 12.28 -3.50 9.30
N MET A 116 12.47 -3.64 7.99
CA MET A 116 11.44 -3.35 6.98
C MET A 116 10.97 -4.65 6.35
N LEU A 117 9.65 -4.82 6.19
CA LEU A 117 9.07 -5.98 5.53
C LEU A 117 7.73 -5.64 4.88
N GLY A 118 7.29 -6.41 3.90
CA GLY A 118 6.00 -6.13 3.26
C GLY A 118 5.64 -7.09 2.16
N HIS A 119 4.44 -6.91 1.61
CA HIS A 119 3.99 -7.64 0.45
C HIS A 119 4.76 -7.16 -0.79
N GLN A 120 5.20 -8.10 -1.61
CA GLN A 120 5.91 -7.80 -2.85
C GLN A 120 5.08 -8.28 -4.03
N LYS A 121 4.50 -7.34 -4.77
CA LYS A 121 3.95 -7.60 -6.11
C LYS A 121 5.06 -7.60 -7.16
N GLY A 122 4.79 -8.22 -8.31
CA GLY A 122 5.73 -8.23 -9.42
C GLY A 122 5.53 -7.05 -10.37
N ARG A 123 6.60 -6.66 -11.08
CA ARG A 123 6.55 -5.52 -12.04
C ARG A 123 6.03 -5.90 -13.42
N ASP A 124 6.07 -7.18 -13.77
CA ASP A 124 5.57 -7.72 -15.03
C ASP A 124 4.86 -9.05 -14.79
N THR A 125 4.31 -9.66 -15.84
CA THR A 125 3.55 -10.91 -15.72
C THR A 125 4.39 -12.05 -15.14
N LYS A 126 5.66 -12.16 -15.52
CA LYS A 126 6.54 -13.25 -15.06
C LYS A 126 6.88 -13.05 -13.58
N ASP A 127 7.22 -11.82 -13.21
CA ASP A 127 7.51 -11.46 -11.83
C ASP A 127 6.27 -11.59 -10.93
N ASN A 128 5.09 -11.21 -11.43
CA ASN A 128 3.84 -11.37 -10.68
C ASN A 128 3.52 -12.84 -10.39
N ILE A 129 3.71 -13.74 -11.37
CA ILE A 129 3.55 -15.17 -11.12
C ILE A 129 4.57 -15.66 -10.08
N ALA A 130 5.84 -15.26 -10.19
CA ALA A 130 6.89 -15.65 -9.26
C ALA A 130 6.65 -15.14 -7.82
N ARG A 131 6.00 -13.98 -7.69
CA ARG A 131 5.64 -13.33 -6.43
C ARG A 131 4.22 -13.64 -5.96
N ASN A 132 3.54 -14.58 -6.63
CA ASN A 132 2.14 -14.92 -6.39
C ASN A 132 1.21 -13.68 -6.30
N PHE A 133 1.48 -12.65 -7.11
CA PHE A 133 0.76 -11.38 -7.14
C PHE A 133 0.69 -10.67 -5.78
N GLY A 134 1.69 -10.89 -4.90
CA GLY A 134 1.72 -10.36 -3.54
C GLY A 134 0.79 -11.09 -2.56
N MET A 135 0.21 -12.24 -2.96
CA MET A 135 -0.62 -13.07 -2.07
C MET A 135 0.26 -14.03 -1.27
N ALA A 136 0.51 -13.70 0.00
CA ALA A 136 1.33 -14.52 0.87
C ALA A 136 0.65 -15.86 1.18
N SER A 137 1.44 -16.93 1.15
CA SER A 137 1.12 -18.25 1.71
C SER A 137 1.51 -18.27 3.20
N PRO A 138 1.22 -19.35 3.96
CA PRO A 138 1.49 -19.36 5.41
C PRO A 138 2.96 -19.13 5.76
N GLY A 139 3.88 -19.62 4.91
CA GLY A 139 5.33 -19.39 5.04
C GLY A 139 5.71 -17.92 4.99
N GLY A 140 5.00 -17.08 4.23
CA GLY A 140 5.21 -15.64 4.19
C GLY A 140 4.89 -14.95 5.51
N TYR A 141 3.77 -15.32 6.15
CA TYR A 141 3.41 -14.79 7.48
C TYR A 141 4.38 -15.27 8.56
N ARG A 142 4.82 -16.54 8.51
CA ARG A 142 5.83 -17.09 9.43
C ARG A 142 7.21 -16.43 9.24
N LYS A 143 7.61 -16.14 8.00
CA LYS A 143 8.79 -15.32 7.69
C LYS A 143 8.64 -13.92 8.27
N ALA A 144 7.49 -13.27 8.07
CA ALA A 144 7.22 -11.93 8.59
C ALA A 144 7.38 -11.89 10.12
N ILE A 145 6.73 -12.81 10.85
CA ILE A 145 6.81 -12.79 12.32
C ILE A 145 8.20 -13.09 12.84
N ARG A 146 8.95 -14.01 12.21
CA ARG A 146 10.37 -14.25 12.53
C ARG A 146 11.21 -12.98 12.42
N LEU A 147 10.99 -12.17 11.38
CA LEU A 147 11.69 -10.90 11.19
C LEU A 147 11.28 -9.86 12.24
N MET A 148 9.99 -9.79 12.58
CA MET A 148 9.50 -8.91 13.64
C MET A 148 10.03 -9.30 15.03
N GLU A 149 10.11 -10.60 15.34
CA GLU A 149 10.72 -11.11 16.57
C GLU A 149 12.21 -10.77 16.64
N HIS A 150 12.92 -10.84 15.51
CA HIS A 150 14.30 -10.39 15.41
C HIS A 150 14.41 -8.89 15.72
N ALA A 151 13.55 -8.06 15.12
CA ALA A 151 13.50 -6.63 15.39
C ALA A 151 13.28 -6.36 16.89
N ASN A 152 12.29 -7.02 17.48
CA ASN A 152 11.95 -6.89 18.90
C ASN A 152 13.11 -7.28 19.81
N ARG A 153 13.81 -8.38 19.51
CA ARG A 153 14.96 -8.88 20.30
C ARG A 153 16.12 -7.88 20.33
N PHE A 154 16.36 -7.18 19.23
CA PHE A 154 17.48 -6.25 19.08
C PHE A 154 17.07 -4.78 19.25
N GLY A 155 15.83 -4.51 19.68
CA GLY A 155 15.35 -3.15 19.92
C GLY A 155 15.21 -2.31 18.65
N MET A 156 15.04 -2.93 17.48
CA MET A 156 14.87 -2.24 16.21
C MET A 156 13.39 -1.96 15.92
N PRO A 157 13.00 -0.73 15.54
CA PRO A 157 11.65 -0.46 15.05
C PRO A 157 11.30 -1.30 13.82
N ILE A 158 10.00 -1.55 13.65
CA ILE A 158 9.43 -2.33 12.55
C ILE A 158 8.64 -1.38 11.64
N CYS A 159 8.92 -1.42 10.34
CA CYS A 159 8.12 -0.76 9.30
C CYS A 159 7.53 -1.83 8.38
N THR A 160 6.19 -1.90 8.30
CA THR A 160 5.50 -2.83 7.39
C THR A 160 4.88 -2.12 6.20
N PHE A 161 4.97 -2.73 5.02
CA PHE A 161 4.42 -2.21 3.78
C PHE A 161 3.36 -3.18 3.22
N ILE A 162 2.12 -2.69 3.14
CA ILE A 162 0.95 -3.51 2.82
C ILE A 162 0.52 -3.26 1.38
N ASP A 163 0.58 -4.31 0.58
CA ASP A 163 0.17 -4.32 -0.84
C ASP A 163 -0.18 -5.73 -1.32
N THR A 164 -1.36 -6.20 -0.92
CA THR A 164 -1.84 -7.55 -1.24
C THR A 164 -3.33 -7.55 -1.55
N PRO A 165 -3.78 -8.24 -2.62
CA PRO A 165 -5.22 -8.43 -2.85
C PRO A 165 -5.86 -9.35 -1.79
N GLY A 166 -5.04 -10.11 -1.05
CA GLY A 166 -5.47 -11.02 0.01
C GLY A 166 -4.42 -12.12 0.25
N ALA A 167 -4.66 -12.93 1.27
CA ALA A 167 -3.86 -14.13 1.51
C ALA A 167 -4.10 -15.15 0.39
N ASN A 168 -3.11 -15.97 0.05
CA ASN A 168 -3.22 -16.99 -0.99
C ASN A 168 -4.33 -18.00 -0.64
N PRO A 169 -5.41 -18.12 -1.45
CA PRO A 169 -6.57 -18.96 -1.12
C PRO A 169 -6.47 -20.39 -1.68
N ASN A 170 -5.26 -20.89 -1.97
CA ASN A 170 -5.09 -22.20 -2.58
C ASN A 170 -5.13 -23.35 -1.54
N ALA A 171 -5.42 -24.57 -2.02
CA ALA A 171 -5.58 -25.76 -1.17
C ALA A 171 -4.33 -26.11 -0.35
N GLU A 172 -3.14 -25.75 -0.84
CA GLU A 172 -1.88 -25.96 -0.11
C GLU A 172 -1.70 -24.97 1.04
N SER A 173 -2.09 -23.71 0.86
CA SER A 173 -2.11 -22.71 1.92
C SER A 173 -3.04 -23.11 3.06
N GLU A 174 -4.22 -23.65 2.73
CA GLU A 174 -5.15 -24.19 3.73
C GLU A 174 -4.54 -25.38 4.48
N ARG A 175 -3.95 -26.35 3.76
CA ARG A 175 -3.28 -27.51 4.38
C ARG A 175 -2.15 -27.11 5.33
N LEU A 176 -1.41 -26.06 4.98
CA LEU A 176 -0.28 -25.54 5.75
C LEU A 176 -0.69 -24.54 6.85
N GLY A 177 -1.98 -24.25 7.00
CA GLY A 177 -2.52 -23.44 8.09
C GLY A 177 -2.51 -21.94 7.84
N GLN A 178 -3.12 -21.47 6.74
CA GLN A 178 -3.22 -20.03 6.42
C GLN A 178 -3.89 -19.21 7.52
N GLY A 179 -5.03 -19.68 8.03
CA GLY A 179 -5.73 -19.02 9.14
C GLY A 179 -4.88 -18.98 10.43
N GLU A 180 -4.15 -20.05 10.72
CA GLU A 180 -3.25 -20.14 11.88
C GLU A 180 -2.10 -19.15 11.77
N ALA A 181 -1.41 -19.11 10.62
CA ALA A 181 -0.27 -18.23 10.43
C ALA A 181 -0.65 -16.74 10.55
N ILE A 182 -1.81 -16.35 9.99
CA ILE A 182 -2.34 -15.00 10.16
C ILE A 182 -2.68 -14.75 11.63
N ALA A 183 -3.45 -15.63 12.27
CA ALA A 183 -3.87 -15.46 13.67
C ALA A 183 -2.69 -15.38 14.65
N TYR A 184 -1.65 -16.18 14.42
CA TYR A 184 -0.41 -16.15 15.19
C TYR A 184 0.26 -14.77 15.08
N ASN A 185 0.40 -14.23 13.87
CA ASN A 185 0.96 -12.90 13.68
C ASN A 185 0.15 -11.84 14.43
N LEU A 186 -1.18 -11.85 14.30
CA LEU A 186 -2.03 -10.88 15.00
C LEU A 186 -1.78 -10.90 16.51
N ARG A 187 -1.73 -12.08 17.11
CA ARG A 187 -1.50 -12.27 18.55
C ARG A 187 -0.12 -11.76 18.98
N GLU A 188 0.93 -12.11 18.25
CA GLU A 188 2.31 -11.77 18.62
C GLU A 188 2.62 -10.29 18.43
N MET A 189 2.07 -9.65 17.38
CA MET A 189 2.31 -8.23 17.09
C MET A 189 1.85 -7.29 18.22
N PHE A 190 0.85 -7.68 19.04
CA PHE A 190 0.46 -6.91 20.23
C PHE A 190 1.50 -6.94 21.36
N GLN A 191 2.41 -7.91 21.38
CA GLN A 191 3.35 -8.13 22.47
C GLN A 191 4.68 -7.39 22.27
N PHE A 192 5.02 -7.02 21.03
CA PHE A 192 6.31 -6.38 20.73
C PHE A 192 6.48 -5.04 21.44
N GLU A 193 7.70 -4.82 21.92
CA GLU A 193 8.12 -3.69 22.75
C GLU A 193 8.66 -2.52 21.93
N VAL A 194 9.07 -2.81 20.70
CA VAL A 194 9.56 -1.84 19.71
C VAL A 194 8.41 -1.10 19.00
N PRO A 195 8.67 0.09 18.45
CA PRO A 195 7.73 0.78 17.56
C PRO A 195 7.40 -0.05 16.33
N ILE A 196 6.12 -0.05 15.94
CA ILE A 196 5.61 -0.66 14.70
C ILE A 196 4.82 0.39 13.93
N ILE A 197 5.26 0.70 12.72
CA ILE A 197 4.53 1.54 11.78
C ILE A 197 4.13 0.69 10.58
N CYS A 198 2.84 0.63 10.31
CA CYS A 198 2.27 -0.09 9.18
C CYS A 198 1.84 0.93 8.13
N THR A 199 2.17 0.71 6.86
CA THR A 199 1.79 1.60 5.77
C THR A 199 1.11 0.81 4.66
N VAL A 200 -0.13 1.17 4.31
CA VAL A 200 -0.76 0.67 3.09
C VAL A 200 -0.23 1.46 1.90
N ILE A 201 0.57 0.77 1.07
CA ILE A 201 1.21 1.37 -0.09
C ILE A 201 0.46 1.09 -1.38
N GLY A 202 -0.43 0.08 -1.42
CA GLY A 202 -1.26 -0.27 -2.58
C GLY A 202 -2.65 -0.70 -2.14
N GLU A 203 -2.98 -1.98 -2.28
CA GLU A 203 -4.25 -2.52 -1.77
C GLU A 203 -4.04 -3.35 -0.50
N ALA A 204 -4.91 -3.22 0.49
CA ALA A 204 -4.89 -3.99 1.72
C ALA A 204 -6.11 -4.93 1.77
N GLY A 205 -5.91 -6.14 1.25
CA GLY A 205 -6.94 -7.16 1.17
C GLY A 205 -7.09 -7.99 2.45
N SER A 206 -8.20 -7.76 3.16
CA SER A 206 -8.74 -8.64 4.20
C SER A 206 -7.73 -9.04 5.29
N GLY A 207 -7.89 -10.23 5.85
CA GLY A 207 -6.98 -10.81 6.84
C GLY A 207 -5.54 -10.96 6.33
N GLY A 208 -5.35 -11.06 5.01
CA GLY A 208 -4.03 -11.19 4.42
C GLY A 208 -3.18 -9.93 4.54
N ALA A 209 -3.82 -8.75 4.47
CA ALA A 209 -3.21 -7.48 4.83
C ALA A 209 -3.07 -7.34 6.35
N LEU A 210 -4.12 -7.72 7.09
CA LEU A 210 -4.16 -7.59 8.56
C LEU A 210 -3.02 -8.35 9.25
N GLY A 211 -2.60 -9.49 8.69
CA GLY A 211 -1.53 -10.34 9.23
C GLY A 211 -0.14 -9.67 9.35
N ILE A 212 0.05 -8.45 8.84
CA ILE A 212 1.25 -7.64 9.07
C ILE A 212 0.93 -6.16 9.38
N SER A 213 -0.31 -5.84 9.79
CA SER A 213 -0.75 -4.45 9.98
C SER A 213 -1.17 -4.07 11.41
N VAL A 214 -0.86 -4.92 12.40
CA VAL A 214 -1.06 -4.62 13.83
C VAL A 214 0.10 -3.78 14.34
N GLY A 215 -0.03 -2.45 14.28
CA GLY A 215 1.01 -1.52 14.68
C GLY A 215 0.54 -0.32 15.49
N ASP A 216 1.50 0.42 16.03
CA ASP A 216 1.28 1.65 16.80
C ASP A 216 0.72 2.77 15.91
N ARG A 217 1.12 2.77 14.63
CA ARG A 217 0.62 3.67 13.60
C ARG A 217 0.24 2.89 12.35
N LEU A 218 -0.89 3.22 11.76
CA LEU A 218 -1.36 2.75 10.46
C LEU A 218 -1.50 3.95 9.53
N LEU A 219 -0.60 4.04 8.56
CA LEU A 219 -0.58 5.07 7.53
C LEU A 219 -1.17 4.49 6.25
N MET A 220 -1.75 5.34 5.42
CA MET A 220 -2.26 4.96 4.10
C MET A 220 -1.90 6.02 3.08
N PHE A 221 -1.36 5.62 1.93
CA PHE A 221 -1.30 6.54 0.80
C PHE A 221 -2.70 6.91 0.31
N GLU A 222 -2.87 8.12 -0.21
CA GLU A 222 -4.20 8.69 -0.49
C GLU A 222 -5.07 7.87 -1.45
N HIS A 223 -4.45 7.18 -2.42
CA HIS A 223 -5.14 6.33 -3.39
C HIS A 223 -5.02 4.85 -3.03
N SER A 224 -4.39 4.50 -1.90
CA SER A 224 -4.44 3.14 -1.36
C SER A 224 -5.83 2.83 -0.81
N VAL A 225 -6.12 1.53 -0.69
CA VAL A 225 -7.44 1.05 -0.23
C VAL A 225 -7.27 -0.06 0.81
N TYR A 226 -8.21 -0.16 1.74
CA TYR A 226 -8.26 -1.24 2.73
C TYR A 226 -9.69 -1.76 2.83
N TYR A 227 -9.88 -3.06 2.63
CA TYR A 227 -11.20 -3.69 2.63
C TYR A 227 -11.20 -5.07 3.30
N VAL A 228 -12.34 -5.46 3.86
CA VAL A 228 -12.57 -6.80 4.42
C VAL A 228 -12.75 -7.87 3.33
N ALA A 229 -13.33 -7.49 2.21
CA ALA A 229 -13.52 -8.31 1.02
C ALA A 229 -13.43 -7.40 -0.21
N SER A 230 -12.93 -7.92 -1.34
CA SER A 230 -12.83 -7.08 -2.54
C SER A 230 -14.22 -6.61 -2.99
N PRO A 231 -14.34 -5.42 -3.59
CA PRO A 231 -15.64 -4.95 -4.08
C PRO A 231 -16.32 -5.93 -5.04
N GLU A 232 -15.55 -6.63 -5.88
CA GLU A 232 -16.07 -7.65 -6.79
C GLU A 232 -16.65 -8.85 -6.04
N ALA A 233 -15.95 -9.35 -5.02
CA ALA A 233 -16.43 -10.46 -4.20
C ALA A 233 -17.67 -10.07 -3.38
N CYS A 234 -17.67 -8.87 -2.79
CA CYS A 234 -18.81 -8.32 -2.06
C CYS A 234 -20.03 -8.18 -2.97
N ALA A 235 -19.85 -7.64 -4.18
CA ALA A 235 -20.90 -7.48 -5.19
C ALA A 235 -21.50 -8.83 -5.63
N ALA A 236 -20.64 -9.83 -5.88
CA ALA A 236 -21.07 -11.18 -6.24
C ALA A 236 -21.89 -11.87 -5.13
N ILE A 237 -21.64 -11.58 -3.86
CA ILE A 237 -22.35 -12.19 -2.73
C ILE A 237 -23.66 -11.45 -2.42
N LEU A 238 -23.57 -10.14 -2.16
CA LEU A 238 -24.70 -9.35 -1.66
C LEU A 238 -25.70 -8.98 -2.77
N TRP A 239 -25.21 -8.75 -3.99
CA TRP A 239 -26.04 -8.38 -5.13
C TRP A 239 -26.17 -9.47 -6.19
N ARG A 240 -25.46 -10.59 -6.04
CA ARG A 240 -25.40 -11.68 -7.05
C ARG A 240 -24.95 -11.20 -8.43
N ASP A 241 -24.17 -10.12 -8.47
CA ASP A 241 -23.73 -9.45 -9.69
C ASP A 241 -22.39 -8.75 -9.46
N ALA A 242 -21.31 -9.29 -10.04
CA ALA A 242 -19.97 -8.70 -9.93
C ALA A 242 -19.87 -7.33 -10.63
N GLY A 243 -20.75 -7.02 -11.58
CA GLY A 243 -20.84 -5.72 -12.24
C GLY A 243 -21.22 -4.58 -11.29
N LYS A 244 -21.74 -4.90 -10.09
CA LYS A 244 -22.04 -3.93 -9.03
C LYS A 244 -20.87 -3.64 -8.09
N ALA A 245 -19.65 -3.99 -8.48
CA ALA A 245 -18.44 -3.59 -7.77
C ALA A 245 -18.34 -2.07 -7.45
N PRO A 246 -18.77 -1.13 -8.32
CA PRO A 246 -18.79 0.30 -7.95
C PRO A 246 -19.67 0.58 -6.73
N GLN A 247 -20.89 0.01 -6.70
CA GLN A 247 -21.83 0.17 -5.59
C GLN A 247 -21.29 -0.48 -4.30
N ALA A 248 -20.66 -1.65 -4.41
CA ALA A 248 -20.04 -2.33 -3.28
C ALA A 248 -18.85 -1.54 -2.72
N ALA A 249 -18.00 -0.95 -3.56
CA ALA A 249 -16.85 -0.15 -3.13
C ALA A 249 -17.27 1.08 -2.32
N GLU A 250 -18.35 1.76 -2.74
CA GLU A 250 -18.94 2.90 -2.01
C GLU A 250 -19.52 2.46 -0.66
N ALA A 251 -20.29 1.36 -0.65
CA ALA A 251 -20.93 0.85 0.57
C ALA A 251 -19.90 0.38 1.61
N LEU A 252 -18.79 -0.23 1.16
CA LEU A 252 -17.73 -0.76 2.01
C LEU A 252 -16.81 0.32 2.60
N LYS A 253 -16.83 1.56 2.08
CA LYS A 253 -16.01 2.67 2.60
C LYS A 253 -14.51 2.35 2.65
N ILE A 254 -13.97 1.92 1.51
CA ILE A 254 -12.62 1.33 1.40
C ILE A 254 -11.47 2.34 1.28
N THR A 255 -11.77 3.64 1.13
CA THR A 255 -10.77 4.65 0.80
C THR A 255 -10.03 5.16 2.03
N ALA A 256 -8.82 5.69 1.86
CA ALA A 256 -8.06 6.29 2.96
C ALA A 256 -8.86 7.37 3.72
N ASN A 257 -9.62 8.20 3.00
CA ASN A 257 -10.48 9.23 3.59
C ASN A 257 -11.61 8.64 4.44
N ASP A 258 -12.30 7.61 3.93
CA ASP A 258 -13.35 6.94 4.69
C ASP A 258 -12.81 6.34 5.98
N LEU A 259 -11.70 5.61 5.87
CA LEU A 259 -11.08 4.92 7.01
C LEU A 259 -10.52 5.91 8.03
N LYS A 260 -10.07 7.08 7.58
CA LYS A 260 -9.67 8.18 8.48
C LYS A 260 -10.87 8.74 9.24
N GLN A 261 -12.01 8.96 8.57
CA GLN A 261 -13.25 9.42 9.22
C GLN A 261 -13.80 8.39 10.22
N LEU A 262 -13.57 7.10 9.97
CA LEU A 262 -13.92 6.00 10.87
C LEU A 262 -12.89 5.79 12.00
N ASN A 263 -11.85 6.62 12.09
CA ASN A 263 -10.74 6.49 13.05
C ASN A 263 -10.02 5.12 13.01
N LEU A 264 -9.95 4.50 11.84
CA LEU A 264 -9.26 3.23 11.64
C LEU A 264 -7.78 3.41 11.27
N ILE A 265 -7.42 4.57 10.72
CA ILE A 265 -6.04 4.91 10.33
C ILE A 265 -5.55 6.22 10.98
N ASP A 266 -4.23 6.34 11.14
CA ASP A 266 -3.59 7.45 11.84
C ASP A 266 -3.20 8.60 10.93
N GLU A 267 -2.81 8.34 9.67
CA GLU A 267 -2.41 9.40 8.73
C GLU A 267 -2.69 8.99 7.29
N ILE A 268 -3.09 9.96 6.47
CA ILE A 268 -3.13 9.83 5.02
C ILE A 268 -1.89 10.50 4.45
N LEU A 269 -1.12 9.75 3.68
CA LEU A 269 0.06 10.23 2.98
C LEU A 269 -0.37 10.74 1.59
N PRO A 270 -0.14 12.03 1.26
CA PRO A 270 -0.46 12.54 -0.07
C PRO A 270 0.41 11.84 -1.12
N GLU A 271 -0.17 11.55 -2.28
CA GLU A 271 0.58 11.10 -3.45
C GLU A 271 0.90 12.30 -4.36
N PRO A 272 1.89 12.17 -5.25
CA PRO A 272 2.08 13.12 -6.34
C PRO A 272 0.83 13.25 -7.20
N ILE A 273 0.70 14.37 -7.92
CA ILE A 273 -0.37 14.54 -8.90
C ILE A 273 -0.26 13.42 -9.96
N GLY A 274 -1.30 12.61 -10.09
CA GLY A 274 -1.26 11.39 -10.92
C GLY A 274 -1.03 10.09 -10.13
N GLY A 275 -0.88 10.17 -8.82
CA GLY A 275 -0.61 9.03 -7.94
C GLY A 275 0.89 8.67 -7.84
N ALA A 276 1.21 7.73 -6.97
CA ALA A 276 2.58 7.36 -6.62
C ALA A 276 3.41 6.81 -7.79
N HIS A 277 2.76 6.32 -8.84
CA HIS A 277 3.45 5.85 -10.04
C HIS A 277 3.85 6.98 -10.99
N ALA A 278 3.28 8.18 -10.84
CA ALA A 278 3.64 9.35 -11.64
C ALA A 278 4.99 9.95 -11.19
N ASP A 279 5.24 9.97 -9.87
CA ASP A 279 6.54 10.34 -9.30
C ASP A 279 6.90 9.44 -8.09
N PRO A 280 7.48 8.25 -8.35
CA PRO A 280 7.85 7.31 -7.29
C PRO A 280 8.83 7.87 -6.27
N LEU A 281 9.72 8.79 -6.67
CA LEU A 281 10.72 9.37 -5.77
C LEU A 281 10.07 10.36 -4.81
N ALA A 282 9.19 11.23 -5.31
CA ALA A 282 8.42 12.12 -4.44
C ALA A 282 7.52 11.33 -3.47
N ALA A 283 6.88 10.25 -3.93
CA ALA A 283 6.11 9.36 -3.06
C ALA A 283 6.99 8.71 -1.98
N ALA A 284 8.19 8.27 -2.32
CA ALA A 284 9.15 7.71 -1.38
C ALA A 284 9.62 8.74 -0.34
N GLU A 285 9.84 9.99 -0.72
CA GLU A 285 10.19 11.07 0.22
C GLU A 285 9.05 11.40 1.18
N THR A 286 7.79 11.40 0.70
CA THR A 286 6.62 11.52 1.58
C THR A 286 6.59 10.39 2.61
N LEU A 287 6.80 9.15 2.17
CA LEU A 287 6.85 7.99 3.06
C LEU A 287 7.99 8.09 4.08
N LYS A 288 9.21 8.39 3.61
CA LYS A 288 10.41 8.53 4.47
C LYS A 288 10.19 9.57 5.55
N SER A 289 9.66 10.73 5.17
CA SER A 289 9.37 11.83 6.09
C SER A 289 8.34 11.44 7.16
N ALA A 290 7.28 10.74 6.76
CA ALA A 290 6.25 10.25 7.69
C ALA A 290 6.79 9.17 8.64
N LEU A 291 7.54 8.19 8.11
CA LEU A 291 8.16 7.14 8.92
C LEU A 291 9.09 7.74 9.98
N LEU A 292 10.00 8.65 9.59
CA LEU A 292 10.95 9.27 10.53
C LEU A 292 10.21 10.05 11.63
N ARG A 293 9.20 10.84 11.27
CA ARG A 293 8.41 11.62 12.23
C ARG A 293 7.68 10.72 13.24
N HIS A 294 6.96 9.69 12.76
CA HIS A 294 6.28 8.73 13.65
C HIS A 294 7.26 7.90 14.49
N LEU A 295 8.42 7.53 13.94
CA LEU A 295 9.45 6.82 14.71
C LEU A 295 10.00 7.71 15.83
N THR A 296 10.26 8.99 15.56
CA THR A 296 10.67 9.95 16.61
C THR A 296 9.62 10.05 17.71
N ASP A 297 8.35 10.22 17.35
CA ASP A 297 7.26 10.33 18.32
C ASP A 297 7.09 9.06 19.15
N LEU A 298 7.13 7.90 18.51
CA LEU A 298 6.98 6.61 19.18
C LEU A 298 8.19 6.32 20.09
N ASN A 299 9.40 6.68 19.70
CA ASN A 299 10.60 6.47 20.51
C ASN A 299 10.63 7.32 21.79
N ASN A 300 9.86 8.41 21.85
CA ASN A 300 9.68 9.20 23.07
C ASN A 300 8.76 8.52 24.10
N LEU A 301 8.05 7.46 23.71
CA LEU A 301 7.20 6.66 24.59
C LEU A 301 7.97 5.51 25.21
N THR A 302 7.68 5.22 26.48
CA THR A 302 8.15 3.99 27.12
C THR A 302 7.50 2.77 26.48
N THR A 303 8.16 1.61 26.57
CA THR A 303 7.62 0.32 26.11
C THR A 303 6.20 0.05 26.62
N GLN A 304 5.95 0.30 27.91
CA GLN A 304 4.64 0.08 28.52
C GLN A 304 3.58 1.00 27.92
N GLN A 305 3.88 2.30 27.77
CA GLN A 305 2.95 3.26 27.15
C GLN A 305 2.63 2.88 25.70
N ARG A 306 3.65 2.53 24.92
CA ARG A 306 3.48 2.14 23.52
C ARG A 306 2.59 0.91 23.38
N ARG A 307 2.83 -0.15 24.17
CA ARG A 307 2.00 -1.37 24.16
C ARG A 307 0.56 -1.09 24.59
N GLU A 308 0.37 -0.28 25.62
CA GLU A 308 -0.98 0.10 26.08
C GLU A 308 -1.73 0.89 25.01
N LEU A 309 -1.08 1.89 24.38
CA LEU A 309 -1.69 2.65 23.30
C LEU A 309 -2.05 1.77 22.10
N ARG A 310 -1.19 0.81 21.74
CA ARG A 310 -1.48 -0.19 20.70
C ARG A 310 -2.71 -1.01 21.09
N TYR A 311 -2.78 -1.53 22.30
CA TYR A 311 -3.94 -2.30 22.77
C TYR A 311 -5.23 -1.48 22.72
N GLN A 312 -5.21 -0.27 23.29
CA GLN A 312 -6.38 0.61 23.35
C GLN A 312 -6.87 1.03 21.96
N LYS A 313 -5.94 1.33 21.04
CA LYS A 313 -6.26 1.66 19.64
C LYS A 313 -7.15 0.60 19.01
N PHE A 314 -6.75 -0.67 19.08
CA PHE A 314 -7.54 -1.76 18.48
C PHE A 314 -8.78 -2.10 19.32
N ARG A 315 -8.72 -1.96 20.65
CA ARG A 315 -9.87 -2.24 21.53
C ARG A 315 -11.02 -1.26 21.34
N ALA A 316 -10.73 -0.02 20.94
CA ALA A 316 -11.70 1.01 20.62
C ALA A 316 -12.36 0.83 19.24
N MET A 317 -11.86 -0.06 18.39
CA MET A 317 -12.44 -0.29 17.07
C MET A 317 -13.73 -1.11 17.16
N GLY A 318 -14.82 -0.53 16.65
CA GLY A 318 -16.14 -1.16 16.60
C GLY A 318 -17.19 -0.31 17.29
N VAL A 319 -18.36 -0.18 16.67
CA VAL A 319 -19.51 0.53 17.22
C VAL A 319 -20.66 -0.44 17.32
N PHE A 320 -21.25 -0.57 18.51
CA PHE A 320 -22.38 -1.44 18.77
C PHE A 320 -23.33 -0.77 19.77
N ALA A 321 -24.60 -1.13 19.70
CA ALA A 321 -25.58 -0.70 20.69
C ALA A 321 -25.57 -1.70 21.86
N GLU A 322 -25.43 -1.20 23.08
CA GLU A 322 -25.62 -2.01 24.29
C GLU A 322 -27.10 -2.31 24.48
N ALA A 323 -27.43 -3.57 24.80
CA ALA A 323 -28.78 -3.89 25.22
C ALA A 323 -29.01 -3.28 26.60
N ILE A 324 -30.06 -2.46 26.75
CA ILE A 324 -30.51 -2.02 28.07
C ILE A 324 -31.01 -3.28 28.79
N ALA A 325 -30.30 -3.71 29.84
CA ALA A 325 -30.79 -4.78 30.69
C ALA A 325 -32.08 -4.30 31.38
N GLU A 326 -33.20 -4.98 31.12
CA GLU A 326 -34.46 -4.82 31.86
C GLU A 326 -34.34 -5.37 33.29
#